data_AF-A0A7C4SZI9-F1
#
_entry.id   AF-A0A7C4SZI9-F1
#
_cell.length_a   1.000
_cell.length_b   1.000
_cell.length_c   1.000
_cell.angle_alpha   90.00
_cell.angle_beta   90.00
_cell.angle_gamma   90.00
#
_symmetry.space_group_name_H-M   'P 1'
#
loop_
_entity.id
_entity.type
_entity.pdbx_description
1 polymer ?
#
loop_
_entity_poly.entity_id
_entity_poly.type
_entity_poly.pdbx_seq_one_letter_code
_entity_poly.pdbx_strand_id
1 'polypeptide(L)'
;MTRSWLCIIFILCGLFFPRCLANSHAPTVTTPPAELNLDPFYAKYLNCDGITVISSKAVSDYAFYRLKFLLDKMLENRPDVREALAKNGNRFIIIGHNEQVTDIPDYAEMKPKAFWNERARGFGGRTTSVGEENLLSLPEDRYEDESIFIHELAHSIHFVLRQLEPDFQKTLDTLYQ
;
A
#
# COMPACT_ATOMS: atom_id res chain seq x y z
N MET A 1 -49.18 -57.29 -22.88
CA MET A 1 -48.34 -57.51 -21.67
C MET A 1 -46.98 -56.87 -21.95
N THR A 2 -46.87 -55.54 -21.95
CA THR A 2 -46.42 -54.70 -20.82
C THR A 2 -45.03 -55.07 -20.28
N ARG A 3 -44.02 -54.27 -20.61
CA ARG A 3 -43.21 -53.51 -19.63
C ARG A 3 -42.22 -52.59 -20.34
N SER A 4 -42.58 -51.32 -20.40
CA SER A 4 -41.66 -50.21 -20.65
C SER A 4 -40.64 -50.13 -19.52
N TRP A 5 -39.35 -50.05 -19.86
CA TRP A 5 -38.30 -49.64 -18.93
C TRP A 5 -37.94 -48.19 -19.24
N LEU A 6 -38.36 -47.27 -18.36
CA LEU A 6 -37.82 -45.91 -18.32
C LEU A 6 -36.46 -45.95 -17.61
N CYS A 7 -35.38 -45.68 -18.34
CA CYS A 7 -34.11 -45.27 -17.74
C CYS A 7 -34.20 -43.77 -17.42
N ILE A 8 -34.41 -43.43 -16.15
CA ILE A 8 -34.28 -42.06 -15.65
C ILE A 8 -32.81 -41.82 -15.34
N ILE A 9 -32.13 -41.03 -16.18
CA ILE A 9 -30.80 -40.51 -15.89
C ILE A 9 -30.98 -39.25 -15.02
N PHE A 10 -30.67 -39.35 -13.73
CA PHE A 10 -30.53 -38.18 -12.86
C PHE A 10 -29.20 -37.49 -13.17
N ILE A 11 -29.22 -36.45 -14.00
CA ILE A 11 -28.10 -35.51 -14.13
C ILE A 11 -28.15 -34.58 -12.92
N LEU A 12 -27.49 -34.97 -11.84
CA LEU A 12 -27.12 -34.08 -10.75
C LEU A 12 -25.95 -33.20 -11.25
N CYS A 13 -26.29 -32.13 -11.97
CA CYS A 13 -25.36 -31.05 -12.26
C CYS A 13 -25.14 -30.26 -10.95
N GLY A 14 -24.30 -30.81 -10.08
CA GLY A 14 -23.80 -30.09 -8.90
C GLY A 14 -22.88 -28.98 -9.38
N LEU A 15 -23.40 -27.76 -9.49
CA LEU A 15 -22.59 -26.56 -9.57
C LEU A 15 -21.77 -26.46 -8.27
N PHE A 16 -20.57 -27.07 -8.28
CA PHE A 16 -19.51 -26.75 -7.34
C PHE A 16 -19.07 -25.32 -7.66
N PHE A 17 -19.80 -24.33 -7.15
CA PHE A 17 -19.21 -23.03 -6.92
C PHE A 17 -18.14 -23.23 -5.85
N PRO A 18 -16.85 -23.02 -6.14
CA PRO A 18 -15.88 -22.91 -5.07
C PRO A 18 -16.33 -21.72 -4.24
N ARG A 19 -16.85 -22.01 -3.04
CA ARG A 19 -17.14 -20.98 -2.05
C ARG A 19 -15.77 -20.44 -1.64
N CYS A 20 -15.30 -19.41 -2.33
CA CYS A 20 -14.20 -18.59 -1.85
C CYS A 20 -14.66 -18.01 -0.52
N LEU A 21 -14.31 -18.69 0.57
CA LEU A 21 -14.35 -18.12 1.89
C LEU A 21 -13.22 -17.09 1.91
N ALA A 22 -13.50 -15.89 1.43
CA ALA A 22 -12.70 -14.72 1.75
C ALA A 22 -12.84 -14.54 3.26
N ASN A 23 -11.83 -14.98 4.01
CA ASN A 23 -11.76 -14.74 5.44
C ASN A 23 -11.59 -13.23 5.61
N SER A 24 -12.69 -12.52 5.89
CA SER A 24 -12.74 -11.06 6.01
C SER A 24 -12.22 -10.60 7.38
N HIS A 25 -11.08 -11.14 7.82
CA HIS A 25 -10.40 -10.56 8.97
C HIS A 25 -9.70 -9.30 8.51
N ALA A 26 -9.94 -8.20 9.23
CA ALA A 26 -9.16 -6.99 9.02
C ALA A 26 -7.66 -7.36 9.11
N PRO A 27 -6.81 -6.79 8.23
CA PRO A 27 -5.37 -7.00 8.33
C PRO A 27 -4.92 -6.69 9.75
N THR A 28 -4.04 -7.50 10.33
CA THR A 28 -3.56 -7.29 11.71
C THR A 28 -2.25 -6.52 11.67
N VAL A 29 -2.19 -5.37 12.35
CA VAL A 29 -0.92 -4.67 12.57
C VAL A 29 -0.14 -5.40 13.66
N THR A 30 1.11 -5.71 13.39
CA THR A 30 1.99 -6.44 14.30
C THR A 30 3.26 -5.65 14.59
N THR A 31 4.17 -6.21 15.39
CA THR A 31 5.56 -5.75 15.42
C THR A 31 6.28 -6.16 14.12
N PRO A 32 7.28 -5.40 13.65
CA PRO A 32 8.05 -5.81 12.48
C PRO A 32 8.78 -7.14 12.72
N PRO A 33 8.82 -8.03 11.71
CA PRO A 33 9.66 -9.22 11.75
C PRO A 33 11.15 -8.85 11.88
N ALA A 34 11.90 -9.63 12.66
CA ALA A 34 13.32 -9.36 12.94
C ALA A 34 14.19 -9.40 11.66
N GLU A 35 13.81 -10.22 10.68
CA GLU A 35 14.48 -10.32 9.38
C GLU A 35 14.49 -9.03 8.57
N LEU A 36 13.60 -8.06 8.87
CA LEU A 36 13.61 -6.75 8.21
C LEU A 36 14.74 -5.83 8.70
N ASN A 37 15.39 -6.17 9.83
CA ASN A 37 16.50 -5.42 10.42
C ASN A 37 16.26 -3.90 10.48
N LEU A 38 15.08 -3.52 10.97
CA LEU A 38 14.65 -2.12 11.05
C LEU A 38 15.13 -1.46 12.34
N ASP A 39 15.23 -0.14 12.31
CA ASP A 39 15.48 0.66 13.51
C ASP A 39 14.39 0.39 14.58
N PRO A 40 14.72 0.25 15.88
CA PRO A 40 13.76 0.00 16.95
C PRO A 40 12.65 1.05 17.08
N PHE A 41 12.82 2.24 16.51
CA PHE A 41 11.75 3.23 16.35
C PHE A 41 10.51 2.63 15.67
N TYR A 42 10.72 1.80 14.64
CA TYR A 42 9.64 1.13 13.93
C TYR A 42 9.08 0.00 14.79
N ALA A 43 8.03 0.29 15.55
CA ALA A 43 7.39 -0.66 16.45
C ALA A 43 6.14 -1.32 15.85
N LYS A 44 5.64 -0.80 14.73
CA LYS A 44 4.42 -1.29 14.07
C LYS A 44 4.68 -1.62 12.61
N TYR A 45 4.05 -2.69 12.13
CA TYR A 45 4.23 -3.26 10.81
C TYR A 45 2.91 -3.82 10.27
N LEU A 46 2.71 -3.64 8.97
CA LEU A 46 1.69 -4.35 8.20
C LEU A 46 2.28 -4.84 6.87
N ASN A 47 2.09 -6.13 6.59
CA ASN A 47 2.37 -6.69 5.27
C ASN A 47 1.19 -6.38 4.33
N CYS A 48 1.46 -5.63 3.26
CA CYS A 48 0.49 -5.33 2.21
C CYS A 48 0.81 -6.11 0.94
N ASP A 49 0.69 -7.44 1.04
CA ASP A 49 0.92 -8.38 -0.07
C ASP A 49 2.34 -8.29 -0.65
N GLY A 50 3.34 -8.30 0.24
CA GLY A 50 4.77 -8.21 -0.07
C GLY A 50 5.35 -6.80 0.07
N ILE A 51 4.49 -5.78 0.14
CA ILE A 51 4.90 -4.39 0.38
C ILE A 51 4.93 -4.13 1.89
N THR A 52 6.07 -3.65 2.37
CA THR A 52 6.28 -3.36 3.80
C THR A 52 5.69 -2.00 4.16
N VAL A 53 4.80 -1.94 5.15
CA VAL A 53 4.31 -0.71 5.77
C VAL A 53 4.75 -0.68 7.23
N ILE A 54 5.40 0.39 7.66
CA ILE A 54 6.00 0.51 9.00
C ILE A 54 5.74 1.87 9.61
N SER A 55 5.74 1.92 10.93
CA SER A 55 5.63 3.19 11.68
C SER A 55 6.07 2.99 13.13
N SER A 56 6.07 4.08 13.89
CA SER A 56 6.28 4.06 15.32
C SER A 56 5.09 3.45 16.07
N LYS A 57 5.25 3.27 17.38
CA LYS A 57 4.17 2.83 18.27
C LYS A 57 3.03 3.85 18.43
N ALA A 58 3.28 5.12 18.11
CA ALA A 58 2.34 6.22 18.36
C ALA A 58 1.21 6.28 17.32
N VAL A 59 1.47 5.78 16.11
CA VAL A 59 0.53 5.81 15.00
C VAL A 59 -0.63 4.85 15.21
N SER A 60 -1.84 5.27 14.86
CA SER A 60 -3.06 4.47 14.91
C SER A 60 -3.05 3.30 13.93
N ASP A 61 -3.57 2.14 14.32
CA ASP A 61 -3.78 0.99 13.40
C ASP A 61 -4.66 1.37 12.21
N TYR A 62 -5.62 2.29 12.41
CA TYR A 62 -6.49 2.76 11.34
C TYR A 62 -5.70 3.42 10.19
N ALA A 63 -4.56 4.05 10.48
CA ALA A 63 -3.72 4.64 9.44
C ALA A 63 -3.13 3.57 8.52
N PHE A 64 -2.69 2.43 9.08
CA PHE A 64 -2.21 1.28 8.32
C PHE A 64 -3.30 0.68 7.44
N TYR A 65 -4.53 0.54 7.97
CA TYR A 65 -5.66 0.00 7.20
C TYR A 65 -6.06 0.93 6.07
N ARG A 66 -6.04 2.23 6.33
CA ARG A 66 -6.35 3.24 5.31
C ARG A 66 -5.30 3.27 4.22
N LEU A 67 -4.02 3.19 4.57
CA LEU A 67 -2.92 3.09 3.61
C LEU A 67 -3.05 1.81 2.77
N LYS A 68 -3.27 0.64 3.39
CA LYS A 68 -3.48 -0.61 2.66
C LYS A 68 -4.68 -0.50 1.71
N PHE A 69 -5.79 0.07 2.16
CA PHE A 69 -6.96 0.27 1.30
C PHE A 69 -6.63 1.13 0.07
N LEU A 70 -5.93 2.25 0.24
CA LEU A 70 -5.55 3.12 -0.88
C LEU A 70 -4.57 2.42 -1.84
N LEU A 71 -3.60 1.70 -1.30
CA LEU A 71 -2.64 0.92 -2.08
C LEU A 71 -3.34 -0.21 -2.87
N ASP A 72 -4.29 -0.91 -2.25
CA ASP A 72 -5.13 -1.92 -2.89
C ASP A 72 -5.99 -1.32 -4.00
N LYS A 73 -6.59 -0.15 -3.76
CA LYS A 73 -7.40 0.55 -4.75
C LYS A 73 -6.59 1.04 -5.94
N MET A 74 -5.45 1.68 -5.72
CA MET A 74 -4.62 2.23 -6.80
C MET A 74 -3.98 1.14 -7.68
N LEU A 75 -3.77 -0.06 -7.12
CA LEU A 75 -3.12 -1.18 -7.82
C LEU A 75 -4.10 -2.29 -8.23
N GLU A 76 -5.41 -2.09 -8.07
CA GLU A 76 -6.41 -3.17 -8.22
C GLU A 76 -6.38 -3.85 -9.60
N ASN A 77 -6.05 -3.09 -10.65
CA ASN A 77 -5.99 -3.57 -12.03
C ASN A 77 -4.55 -3.81 -12.53
N ARG A 78 -3.55 -3.70 -11.66
CA ARG A 78 -2.12 -3.84 -11.99
C ARG A 78 -1.36 -4.68 -10.94
N PRO A 79 -1.69 -5.98 -10.81
CA PRO A 79 -0.99 -6.87 -9.88
C PRO A 79 0.51 -7.03 -10.21
N ASP A 80 0.89 -6.87 -11.48
CA ASP A 80 2.27 -6.85 -11.95
C ASP A 80 3.08 -5.66 -11.39
N VAL A 81 2.46 -4.48 -11.29
CA VAL A 81 3.07 -3.29 -10.67
C VAL A 81 3.24 -3.52 -9.17
N ARG A 82 2.25 -4.12 -8.50
CA ARG A 82 2.36 -4.49 -7.07
C ARG A 82 3.53 -5.45 -6.83
N GLU A 83 3.62 -6.51 -7.62
CA GLU A 83 4.71 -7.48 -7.52
C GLU A 83 6.07 -6.81 -7.72
N ALA A 84 6.19 -5.92 -8.72
CA ALA A 84 7.42 -5.20 -8.96
C ALA A 84 7.78 -4.21 -7.84
N LEU A 85 6.80 -3.50 -7.25
CA LEU A 85 7.02 -2.67 -6.05
C LEU A 85 7.56 -3.52 -4.88
N ALA A 86 6.92 -4.65 -4.60
CA ALA A 86 7.36 -5.57 -3.54
C ALA A 86 8.80 -6.09 -3.82
N LYS A 87 9.06 -6.56 -5.04
CA LYS A 87 10.36 -7.09 -5.46
C LYS A 87 11.47 -6.04 -5.43
N ASN A 88 11.15 -4.80 -5.76
CA ASN A 88 12.09 -3.68 -5.72
C ASN A 88 12.41 -3.22 -4.28
N GLY A 89 11.74 -3.79 -3.27
CA GLY A 89 11.90 -3.41 -1.87
C GLY A 89 11.28 -2.06 -1.56
N ASN A 90 10.21 -1.67 -2.26
CA ASN A 90 9.47 -0.48 -1.90
C ASN A 90 8.83 -0.67 -0.51
N ARG A 91 9.00 0.34 0.34
CA ARG A 91 8.42 0.37 1.69
C ARG A 91 7.73 1.69 1.94
N PHE A 92 6.71 1.64 2.79
CA PHE A 92 5.92 2.80 3.17
C PHE A 92 6.06 3.08 4.66
N ILE A 93 6.31 4.35 5.00
CA ILE A 93 6.41 4.83 6.37
C ILE A 93 5.21 5.74 6.65
N ILE A 94 4.51 5.48 7.75
CA ILE A 94 3.52 6.44 8.26
C ILE A 94 4.22 7.30 9.31
N ILE A 95 4.19 8.62 9.15
CA ILE A 95 4.72 9.59 10.10
C ILE A 95 3.58 9.96 11.04
N GLY A 96 3.74 9.73 12.35
CA GLY A 96 2.68 10.03 13.30
C GLY A 96 2.34 11.50 13.37
N HIS A 97 1.09 11.80 13.72
CA HIS A 97 0.58 13.18 13.68
C HIS A 97 1.39 14.14 14.59
N ASN A 98 1.93 13.63 15.71
CA ASN A 98 2.79 14.37 16.65
C ASN A 98 4.30 14.21 16.39
N GLU A 99 4.69 13.44 15.38
CA GLU A 99 6.08 13.19 15.03
C GLU A 99 6.52 14.18 13.96
N GLN A 100 7.80 14.50 13.89
CA GLN A 100 8.37 15.30 12.82
C GLN A 100 9.07 14.40 11.79
N VAL A 101 9.27 14.92 10.57
CA VAL A 101 10.01 14.19 9.52
C VAL A 101 11.38 13.74 10.03
N THR A 102 12.13 14.62 10.68
CA THR A 102 13.48 14.29 11.16
C THR A 102 13.51 13.42 12.42
N ASP A 103 12.35 13.03 12.96
CA ASP A 103 12.25 12.03 14.03
C ASP A 103 12.24 10.61 13.44
N ILE A 104 11.89 10.48 12.15
CA ILE A 104 11.92 9.23 11.42
C ILE A 104 13.38 8.84 11.13
N PRO A 105 13.83 7.62 11.47
CA PRO A 105 15.21 7.18 11.25
C PRO A 105 15.72 7.39 9.82
N ASP A 106 14.86 7.13 8.82
CA ASP A 106 15.18 7.31 7.39
C ASP A 106 15.53 8.75 7.01
N TYR A 107 15.09 9.74 7.80
CA TYR A 107 15.21 11.17 7.51
C TYR A 107 15.96 11.95 8.62
N ALA A 108 16.49 11.27 9.63
CA ALA A 108 17.06 11.89 10.83
C ALA A 108 18.23 12.85 10.54
N GLU A 109 18.98 12.56 9.47
CA GLU A 109 20.15 13.33 9.05
C GLU A 109 19.83 14.52 8.14
N MET A 110 18.56 14.70 7.72
CA MET A 110 18.19 15.83 6.88
C MET A 110 18.44 17.17 7.57
N LYS A 111 19.09 18.11 6.86
CA LYS A 111 19.38 19.47 7.33
C LYS A 111 18.90 20.51 6.30
N PRO A 112 18.50 21.71 6.76
CA PRO A 112 18.24 22.09 8.15
C PRO A 112 16.98 21.39 8.69
N LYS A 113 17.02 20.89 9.94
CA LYS A 113 15.89 20.11 10.49
C LYS A 113 14.56 20.88 10.49
N ALA A 114 14.60 22.13 10.93
CA ALA A 114 13.42 22.99 10.99
C ALA A 114 12.72 23.12 9.63
N PHE A 115 13.50 23.32 8.56
CA PHE A 115 12.98 23.42 7.20
C PHE A 115 12.25 22.12 6.79
N TRP A 116 12.86 20.95 6.97
CA TRP A 116 12.24 19.68 6.56
C TRP A 116 11.00 19.33 7.38
N ASN A 117 11.03 19.61 8.68
CA ASN A 117 9.90 19.38 9.58
C ASN A 117 8.71 20.29 9.26
N GLU A 118 8.95 21.51 8.78
CA GLU A 118 7.93 22.42 8.28
C GLU A 118 7.45 22.06 6.86
N ARG A 119 8.38 21.68 5.99
CA ARG A 119 8.13 21.55 4.55
C ARG A 119 7.34 20.32 4.15
N ALA A 120 7.50 19.19 4.84
CA ALA A 120 7.04 17.91 4.33
C ALA A 120 6.35 17.07 5.39
N ARG A 121 5.37 16.28 4.93
CA ARG A 121 4.82 15.12 5.65
C ARG A 121 4.81 13.85 4.79
N GLY A 122 5.23 13.96 3.53
CA GLY A 122 5.35 12.83 2.61
C GLY A 122 6.56 12.99 1.70
N PHE A 123 7.10 11.86 1.28
CA PHE A 123 8.21 11.75 0.34
C PHE A 123 7.99 10.56 -0.57
N GLY A 124 8.26 10.70 -1.86
CA GLY A 124 8.14 9.63 -2.84
C GLY A 124 9.49 8.97 -3.17
N GLY A 125 9.44 7.69 -3.52
CA GLY A 125 10.61 6.96 -3.97
C GLY A 125 10.47 5.46 -3.73
N ARG A 126 11.61 4.80 -3.46
CA ARG A 126 11.61 3.41 -2.97
C ARG A 126 11.17 3.34 -1.51
N THR A 127 11.64 4.26 -0.69
CA THR A 127 11.03 4.55 0.62
C THR A 127 10.04 5.68 0.39
N THR A 128 8.75 5.39 0.54
CA THR A 128 7.70 6.39 0.46
C THR A 128 7.14 6.66 1.86
N SER A 129 6.77 7.90 2.16
CA SER A 129 6.16 8.23 3.46
C SER A 129 4.97 9.16 3.32
N VAL A 130 4.12 9.15 4.35
CA VAL A 130 2.94 10.01 4.46
C VAL A 130 2.61 10.26 5.93
N GLY A 131 2.09 11.46 6.23
CA GLY A 131 1.56 11.83 7.53
C GLY A 131 0.28 11.06 7.87
N GLU A 132 0.18 10.62 9.12
CA GLU A 132 -1.02 10.01 9.68
C GLU A 132 -2.25 10.91 9.52
N GLU A 133 -2.07 12.23 9.68
CA GLU A 133 -3.11 13.23 9.53
C GLU A 133 -3.72 13.25 8.12
N ASN A 134 -2.91 13.02 7.07
CA ASN A 134 -3.42 12.94 5.70
C ASN A 134 -4.18 11.63 5.43
N LEU A 135 -3.70 10.51 5.97
CA LEU A 135 -4.39 9.23 5.82
C LEU A 135 -5.77 9.26 6.47
N LEU A 136 -5.84 9.80 7.68
CA LEU A 136 -7.03 9.76 8.53
C LEU A 136 -7.90 11.02 8.48
N SER A 137 -7.51 12.01 7.66
CA SER A 137 -8.19 13.31 7.58
C SER A 137 -8.31 13.98 8.96
N LEU A 138 -7.22 13.98 9.71
CA LEU A 138 -7.14 14.66 11.02
C LEU A 138 -6.94 16.16 10.82
N PRO A 139 -7.28 16.99 11.82
CA PRO A 139 -6.90 18.40 11.82
C PRO A 139 -5.39 18.59 11.65
N GLU A 140 -4.99 19.77 11.16
CA GLU A 140 -3.58 20.16 10.94
C GLU A 140 -2.88 19.41 9.79
N ASP A 141 -3.62 18.66 8.97
CA ASP A 141 -3.12 18.20 7.68
C ASP A 141 -2.77 19.41 6.79
N ARG A 142 -1.52 19.45 6.35
CA ARG A 142 -0.98 20.50 5.48
C ARG A 142 -1.40 20.30 4.02
N TYR A 143 -2.02 19.17 3.71
CA TYR A 143 -2.47 18.73 2.39
C TYR A 143 -4.00 18.56 2.36
N GLU A 144 -4.76 19.49 2.95
CA GLU A 144 -6.19 19.36 3.20
C GLU A 144 -7.08 19.06 1.97
N ASP A 145 -6.63 19.44 0.77
CA ASP A 145 -7.36 19.25 -0.49
C ASP A 145 -6.84 18.07 -1.33
N GLU A 146 -5.87 17.28 -0.84
CA GLU A 146 -5.30 16.17 -1.59
C GLU A 146 -4.90 14.96 -0.72
N SER A 147 -4.69 13.81 -1.36
CA SER A 147 -4.03 12.68 -0.69
C SER A 147 -2.56 12.67 -1.10
N ILE A 148 -1.70 13.15 -0.21
CA ILE A 148 -0.26 13.10 -0.46
C ILE A 148 0.22 11.65 -0.60
N PHE A 149 -0.42 10.69 0.08
CA PHE A 149 -0.13 9.27 -0.15
C PHE A 149 -0.33 8.86 -1.62
N ILE A 150 -1.45 9.25 -2.23
CA ILE A 150 -1.74 8.92 -3.64
C ILE A 150 -0.69 9.57 -4.55
N HIS A 151 -0.32 10.83 -4.29
CA HIS A 151 0.74 11.51 -5.02
C HIS A 151 2.07 10.76 -4.94
N GLU A 152 2.52 10.41 -3.74
CA GLU A 152 3.83 9.76 -3.56
C GLU A 152 3.82 8.31 -4.05
N LEU A 153 2.69 7.60 -3.93
CA LEU A 153 2.51 6.28 -4.54
C LEU A 153 2.56 6.36 -6.07
N ALA A 154 2.04 7.43 -6.69
CA ALA A 154 2.12 7.63 -8.13
C ALA A 154 3.57 7.74 -8.62
N HIS A 155 4.47 8.38 -7.86
CA HIS A 155 5.91 8.37 -8.18
C HIS A 155 6.51 6.96 -8.16
N SER A 156 6.18 6.17 -7.13
CA SER A 156 6.64 4.77 -7.04
C SER A 156 6.11 3.92 -8.20
N ILE A 157 4.84 4.08 -8.56
CA ILE A 157 4.21 3.40 -9.71
C ILE A 157 4.89 3.81 -11.01
N HIS A 158 5.08 5.11 -11.24
CA HIS A 158 5.74 5.62 -12.45
C HIS A 158 7.13 5.02 -12.61
N PHE A 159 7.92 4.96 -11.53
CA PHE A 159 9.24 4.36 -11.56
C PHE A 159 9.20 2.89 -11.97
N VAL A 160 8.27 2.12 -11.42
CA VAL A 160 8.09 0.70 -11.77
C VAL A 160 7.57 0.52 -13.20
N LEU A 161 6.64 1.35 -13.66
CA LEU A 161 6.11 1.29 -15.02
C LEU A 161 7.21 1.48 -16.06
N ARG A 162 8.14 2.42 -15.82
CA ARG A 162 9.32 2.60 -16.69
C ARG A 162 10.24 1.37 -16.78
N GLN A 163 10.15 0.44 -15.83
CA GLN A 163 10.89 -0.83 -15.86
C GLN A 163 10.10 -1.94 -16.56
N LEU A 164 8.79 -2.01 -16.32
CA LEU A 164 7.91 -3.04 -16.89
C LEU A 164 7.56 -2.76 -18.36
N GLU A 165 7.46 -1.49 -18.72
CA GLU A 165 6.98 -1.02 -20.02
C GLU A 165 8.01 -0.04 -20.63
N PRO A 166 8.94 -0.52 -21.48
CA PRO A 166 10.05 0.29 -22.00
C PRO A 166 9.62 1.56 -22.75
N ASP A 167 8.44 1.55 -23.38
CA ASP A 167 7.90 2.69 -24.13
C ASP A 167 7.03 3.63 -23.29
N PHE A 168 6.79 3.34 -22.01
CA PHE A 168 5.85 4.08 -21.16
C PHE A 168 6.13 5.60 -21.15
N GLN A 169 7.38 5.99 -20.88
CA GLN A 169 7.75 7.41 -20.80
C GLN A 169 7.55 8.12 -22.15
N LYS A 170 7.91 7.46 -23.25
CA LYS A 170 7.74 8.02 -24.60
C LYS A 170 6.27 8.24 -24.93
N THR A 171 5.41 7.25 -24.62
CA THR A 171 3.97 7.38 -24.82
C THR A 171 3.39 8.51 -23.97
N LEU A 172 3.79 8.60 -22.70
CA LEU A 172 3.36 9.68 -21.81
C LEU A 172 3.73 11.05 -22.37
N ASP A 173 5.02 11.25 -22.72
CA ASP A 173 5.52 12.54 -23.23
C ASP A 173 4.80 12.97 -24.52
N THR A 174 4.42 12.00 -25.37
CA THR A 174 3.67 12.27 -26.62
C THR A 174 2.24 12.74 -26.34
N LEU A 175 1.60 12.29 -25.26
CA LEU A 175 0.22 12.69 -24.92
C LEU A 175 0.11 14.10 -24.34
N TYR A 176 1.22 14.66 -23.81
CA TYR A 176 1.27 16.02 -23.28
C TYR A 176 1.66 17.07 -24.34
N GLN A 177 1.82 16.67 -25.61
CA GLN A 177 2.05 17.56 -26.75
C GLN A 177 0.74 17.86 -27.49
#